data_AF-A0A661HVI9-F1
#
_entry.id   AF-A0A661HVI9-F1
#
_cell.length_a   1.000
_cell.length_b   1.000
_cell.length_c   1.000
_cell.angle_alpha   90.00
_cell.angle_beta   90.00
_cell.angle_gamma   90.00
#
_symmetry.space_group_name_H-M   'P 1'
#
loop_
_entity.id
_entity.type
_entity.pdbx_description
1 polymer ?
#
loop_
_entity_poly.entity_id
_entity_poly.type
_entity_poly.pdbx_seq_one_letter_code
_entity_poly.pdbx_strand_id
1 'polypeptide(L)' 'MSWDDIKNSDGLEYKQYKPNKKDDWFRKTIYSSKDIYKFRITQKYRCFGYRDMDKFFILRFEIDHKKSDKG' A
#
# COMPACT_ATOMS: atom_id res chain seq x y z
N MET A 1 -17.59 7.90 3.42
CA MET A 1 -16.13 8.08 3.35
C MET A 1 -15.71 7.76 1.93
N SER A 2 -15.36 8.78 1.17
CA SER A 2 -14.82 8.67 -0.17
C SER A 2 -13.35 8.26 -0.11
N TRP A 3 -12.79 7.86 -1.24
CA TRP A 3 -11.35 7.61 -1.32
C TRP A 3 -10.49 8.86 -1.22
N ASP A 4 -11.05 10.03 -1.54
CA ASP A 4 -10.35 11.29 -1.34
C ASP A 4 -10.30 11.68 0.14
N ASP A 5 -11.33 11.31 0.92
CA ASP A 5 -11.29 11.43 2.39
C ASP A 5 -10.18 10.55 2.99
N ILE A 6 -9.98 9.35 2.43
CA ILE A 6 -8.94 8.40 2.90
C ILE A 6 -7.53 8.91 2.60
N LYS A 7 -7.30 9.57 1.46
CA LYS A 7 -6.00 10.18 1.14
C LYS A 7 -5.62 11.29 2.13
N ASN A 8 -6.62 12.00 2.64
CA ASN A 8 -6.45 13.10 3.58
C ASN A 8 -6.53 12.65 5.05
N SER A 9 -6.66 11.34 5.31
CA SER A 9 -6.71 10.81 6.67
C SER A 9 -5.30 10.80 7.30
N ASP A 10 -5.16 11.47 8.44
CA ASP A 10 -3.91 11.46 9.25
C ASP A 10 -3.58 10.07 9.81
N GLY A 11 -4.58 9.23 10.10
CA GLY A 11 -4.36 7.92 10.72
C GLY A 11 -3.88 6.83 9.76
N LEU A 12 -4.55 6.70 8.62
CA LEU A 12 -4.30 5.62 7.65
C LEU A 12 -3.07 5.86 6.78
N GLU A 13 -2.61 7.11 6.62
CA GLU A 13 -1.47 7.48 5.77
C GLU A 13 -1.52 6.81 4.38
N TYR A 14 -2.70 6.83 3.75
CA TYR A 14 -2.93 6.14 2.48
C TYR A 14 -2.13 6.77 1.35
N LYS A 15 -1.19 6.03 0.76
CA LYS A 15 -0.30 6.52 -0.31
C LYS A 15 0.06 5.44 -1.30
N GLN A 16 0.42 5.85 -2.51
CA GLN A 16 0.90 4.94 -3.55
C GLN A 16 2.26 4.36 -3.14
N TYR A 17 2.41 3.05 -3.33
CA TYR A 17 3.66 2.30 -3.12
C TYR A 17 4.60 2.55 -4.30
N LYS A 18 5.64 3.37 -4.10
CA LYS A 18 6.60 3.74 -5.17
C LYS A 18 8.03 3.32 -4.81
N PRO A 19 8.31 2.01 -4.69
CA PRO A 19 9.63 1.52 -4.35
C PRO A 19 10.62 1.64 -5.51
N ASN A 20 11.91 1.52 -5.20
CA ASN A 20 12.92 1.22 -6.22
C ASN A 20 12.79 -0.26 -6.69
N LYS A 21 13.40 -0.58 -7.84
CA LYS A 21 13.31 -1.92 -8.47
C LYS A 21 13.78 -3.09 -7.58
N LYS A 22 14.68 -2.85 -6.64
CA LYS A 22 15.24 -3.87 -5.71
C LYS A 22 14.31 -4.10 -4.52
N ASP A 23 13.60 -3.05 -4.10
CA ASP A 23 12.74 -3.09 -2.93
C ASP A 23 11.27 -3.39 -3.26
N ASP A 24 10.89 -3.30 -4.53
CA ASP A 24 9.55 -3.61 -5.01
C ASP A 24 9.18 -5.10 -4.87
N TRP A 25 8.26 -5.38 -3.94
CA TRP A 25 7.72 -6.71 -3.73
C TRP A 25 6.84 -7.23 -4.88
N PHE A 26 6.24 -6.34 -5.67
CA PHE A 26 5.20 -6.71 -6.63
C PHE A 26 5.72 -6.76 -8.08
N ARG A 27 6.92 -6.23 -8.34
CA ARG A 27 7.54 -6.14 -9.68
C ARG A 27 7.55 -7.43 -10.49
N LYS A 28 7.80 -8.58 -9.85
CA LYS A 28 7.91 -9.90 -10.51
C LYS A 28 6.72 -10.80 -10.16
N THR A 29 5.58 -10.20 -9.88
CA THR A 29 4.35 -10.91 -9.52
C THR A 29 3.25 -10.61 -10.55
N ILE A 30 2.12 -11.32 -10.43
CA ILE A 30 0.91 -11.04 -11.21
C ILE A 30 0.37 -9.61 -11.00
N TYR A 31 0.81 -8.92 -9.95
CA TYR A 31 0.41 -7.56 -9.62
C TYR A 31 1.34 -6.49 -10.19
N SER A 32 2.33 -6.87 -11.00
CA SER A 32 3.34 -5.96 -11.56
C SER A 32 2.77 -4.82 -12.42
N SER A 33 1.57 -5.02 -12.99
CA SER A 33 0.87 -4.00 -13.77
C SER A 33 -0.20 -3.23 -12.97
N LYS A 34 -0.31 -3.47 -11.66
CA LYS A 34 -1.29 -2.82 -10.79
C LYS A 34 -0.67 -1.63 -10.07
N ASP A 35 -1.46 -0.58 -9.90
CA ASP A 35 -1.11 0.49 -8.97
C ASP A 35 -1.28 0.01 -7.53
N ILE A 36 -0.15 -0.24 -6.89
CA ILE A 36 -0.12 -0.66 -5.49
C ILE A 36 -0.13 0.56 -4.59
N TYR A 37 -0.89 0.48 -3.52
CA TYR A 37 -0.99 1.45 -2.44
C TYR A 37 -0.73 0.77 -1.12
N LYS A 38 -0.47 1.58 -0.10
CA LYS A 38 -0.25 1.14 1.27
C LYS A 38 -0.98 2.03 2.26
N PHE A 39 -1.33 1.45 3.40
CA PHE A 39 -1.87 2.17 4.55
C PHE A 39 -1.33 1.62 5.86
N ARG A 40 -1.32 2.50 6.85
CA ARG A 40 -1.10 2.20 8.26
C ARG A 40 -2.42 1.71 8.86
N ILE A 41 -2.46 0.46 9.30
CA ILE A 41 -3.61 -0.12 10.00
C ILE A 41 -3.48 0.18 11.50
N THR A 42 -2.27 -0.01 12.02
CA THR A 42 -1.87 0.39 13.37
C THR A 42 -0.46 0.96 13.31
N GLN A 43 0.05 1.48 14.42
CA GLN A 43 1.46 1.92 14.50
C GLN A 43 2.45 0.81 14.12
N LYS A 44 2.07 -0.46 14.32
CA LYS A 44 2.89 -1.63 14.01
C LYS A 44 2.56 -2.23 12.65
N TYR A 45 1.29 -2.29 12.25
CA TYR A 45 0.88 -2.98 11.03
C TYR A 45 0.66 -2.01 9.89
N ARG A 46 1.33 -2.30 8.78
CA ARG A 46 1.06 -1.69 7.49
C ARG A 46 0.60 -2.75 6.52
N CYS A 47 -0.15 -2.38 5.50
CA CYS A 47 -0.45 -3.31 4.44
C CYS A 47 -0.41 -2.67 3.08
N PHE A 48 -0.40 -3.53 2.08
CA PHE A 48 -0.29 -3.20 0.67
C PHE A 48 -1.44 -3.82 -0.08
N GLY A 49 -1.88 -3.16 -1.14
CA GLY A 49 -2.88 -3.70 -2.03
C GLY A 49 -3.19 -2.76 -3.18
N TYR A 50 -4.15 -3.14 -4.00
CA TYR A 50 -4.59 -2.32 -5.12
C TYR A 50 -6.09 -2.07 -5.03
N ARG A 51 -6.52 -1.05 -5.75
CA ARG A 51 -7.92 -0.72 -5.88
C ARG A 51 -8.48 -1.25 -7.18
N ASP A 52 -9.71 -1.72 -7.11
CA ASP A 52 -10.54 -2.00 -8.26
C ASP A 52 -11.96 -1.52 -7.93
N MET A 53 -12.38 -0.48 -8.64
CA MET A 53 -13.60 0.29 -8.34
C MET A 53 -13.59 0.80 -6.87
N ASP A 54 -14.63 0.42 -6.11
CA ASP A 54 -14.81 0.79 -4.70
C ASP A 54 -14.21 -0.21 -3.72
N LYS A 55 -13.50 -1.24 -4.22
CA LYS A 55 -12.89 -2.27 -3.38
C LYS A 55 -11.39 -2.09 -3.32
N PHE A 56 -10.85 -2.36 -2.13
CA PHE A 56 -9.42 -2.49 -1.91
C PHE A 56 -9.07 -3.94 -1.63
N PHE A 57 -8.19 -4.49 -2.46
CA PHE A 57 -7.74 -5.87 -2.35
C PHE A 57 -6.39 -5.89 -1.64
N ILE A 58 -6.40 -6.39 -0.40
CA ILE A 58 -5.18 -6.53 0.41
C ILE A 58 -4.34 -7.68 -0.16
N LEU A 59 -3.06 -7.40 -0.39
CA LEU A 59 -2.08 -8.36 -0.88
C LEU A 59 -1.14 -8.85 0.22
N ARG A 60 -0.74 -7.94 1.11
CA ARG A 60 0.30 -8.24 2.11
C ARG A 60 0.24 -7.33 3.32
N PHE A 61 0.56 -7.89 4.48
CA PHE A 61 0.85 -7.15 5.71
C PHE A 61 2.35 -7.08 5.97
N GLU A 62 2.80 -5.98 6.56
CA GLU A 62 4.17 -5.73 6.96
C GLU A 62 4.21 -5.22 8.40
N ILE A 63 5.18 -5.74 9.16
CA ILE A 63 5.38 -5.45 10.58
C ILE A 63 6.67 -4.67 10.81
N ASP A 64 7.72 -4.93 10.01
CA ASP A 64 9.07 -4.38 10.20
C ASP A 64 9.34 -3.10 9.40
N HIS A 65 8.36 -2.65 8.61
CA HIS A 65 8.32 -1.36 7.90
C HIS A 65 9.37 -1.20 6.78
N LYS A 66 10.25 -2.18 6.59
CA LYS A 66 11.45 -2.07 5.74
C LYS A 66 11.14 -1.80 4.27
N LYS A 67 9.99 -2.25 3.77
CA LYS A 67 9.56 -2.01 2.40
C LYS A 67 8.62 -0.83 2.30
N SER A 68 7.68 -0.68 3.24
CA SER A 68 6.82 0.50 3.29
C SER A 68 7.60 1.80 3.49
N ASP A 69 8.78 1.79 4.10
CA ASP A 69 9.57 3.03 4.25
C ASP A 69 10.33 3.41 2.98
N LYS A 70 10.49 2.47 2.04
CA LYS A 70 11.27 2.64 0.80
C LYS A 70 10.42 2.89 -0.44
N GLY A 71 9.11 2.94 -0.28
CA GLY A 71 8.13 3.03 -1.34
C GLY A 71 6.78 2.93 -0.72
#